data_AF-A0A257PKX2-F1
#
_entry.id   AF-A0A257PKX2-F1
#
_cell.length_a   1.000
_cell.length_b   1.000
_cell.length_c   1.000
_cell.angle_alpha   90.00
_cell.angle_beta   90.00
_cell.angle_gamma   90.00
#
_symmetry.space_group_name_H-M   'P 1'
#
loop_
_entity.id
_entity.type
_entity.pdbx_description
1 polymer ?
#
loop_
_entity_poly.entity_id
_entity_poly.type
_entity_poly.pdbx_seq_one_letter_code
_entity_poly.pdbx_strand_id
1 'polypeptide(L)'
;MAVGRHCRSGGSICPVIMRSRSRSNGPGRSRTSNLRCWREPEPWDLRSSLQWLLPNAAPTTLPVLPHLDNGRAEELVLIRTGGGVPPDQRLILRLWPSCVVLSGNAAAQPVWIGTVTAETVEHFKPLATLVDERPDVNAALEVLKAALPAARLEGRAPALTGQDWNGMVIIGQS
;
A
#
# COMPACT_ATOMS: atom_id res chain seq x y z
N MET A 1 -26.54 4.56 -25.99
CA MET A 1 -26.07 3.20 -25.63
C MET A 1 -24.55 3.20 -25.66
N ALA A 2 -23.91 3.33 -24.49
CA ALA A 2 -22.44 3.27 -24.40
C ALA A 2 -22.04 1.86 -23.98
N VAL A 3 -21.36 1.16 -24.89
CA VAL A 3 -20.87 -0.21 -24.72
C VAL A 3 -19.67 -0.20 -23.79
N GLY A 4 -19.80 -0.83 -22.62
CA GLY A 4 -18.71 -1.04 -21.67
C GLY A 4 -17.67 -1.97 -22.28
N ARG A 5 -16.46 -1.45 -22.54
CA ARG A 5 -15.34 -2.27 -23.00
C ARG A 5 -14.62 -2.87 -21.80
N HIS A 6 -14.45 -4.20 -21.87
CA HIS A 6 -13.64 -5.00 -20.96
C HIS A 6 -12.25 -4.39 -20.74
N CYS A 7 -11.90 -4.15 -19.48
CA CYS A 7 -10.52 -3.86 -19.08
C CYS A 7 -9.70 -5.15 -19.19
N ARG A 8 -8.82 -5.23 -20.20
CA ARG A 8 -7.73 -6.21 -20.26
C ARG A 8 -6.54 -5.62 -19.50
N SER A 9 -6.05 -6.32 -18.48
CA SER A 9 -4.79 -5.98 -17.80
C SER A 9 -3.62 -6.24 -18.74
N GLY A 10 -3.07 -5.17 -19.30
CA GLY A 10 -1.80 -5.19 -20.02
C GLY A 10 -0.69 -4.86 -19.05
N GLY A 11 0.09 -5.87 -18.66
CA GLY A 11 1.19 -5.73 -17.74
C GLY A 11 2.27 -4.78 -18.25
N SER A 12 2.70 -3.87 -17.38
CA SER A 12 4.06 -3.36 -17.34
C SER A 12 4.34 -2.92 -15.91
N ILE A 13 5.05 -3.78 -15.18
CA ILE A 13 5.44 -3.62 -13.79
C ILE A 13 6.50 -2.51 -13.74
N CYS A 14 6.15 -1.38 -13.11
CA CYS A 14 7.10 -0.33 -12.76
C CYS A 14 7.07 -0.16 -11.24
N PRO A 15 8.20 -0.35 -10.54
CA PRO A 15 8.27 -0.16 -9.10
C PRO A 15 7.95 1.30 -8.76
N VAL A 16 7.46 1.54 -7.55
CA VAL A 16 7.28 2.89 -6.99
C VAL A 16 8.64 3.60 -6.93
N ILE A 17 9.04 4.18 -8.05
CA ILE A 17 10.00 5.26 -8.16
C ILE A 17 9.20 6.44 -8.69
N MET A 18 8.69 7.24 -7.76
CA MET A 18 8.14 8.55 -8.09
C MET A 18 9.30 9.47 -8.52
N ARG A 19 9.71 9.37 -9.79
CA ARG A 19 10.44 10.41 -10.53
C ARG A 19 10.33 10.15 -12.05
N SER A 20 9.45 10.92 -12.69
CA SER A 20 9.78 11.53 -13.98
C SER A 20 10.21 12.95 -13.69
N ARG A 21 11.52 13.23 -13.77
CA ARG A 21 11.96 14.56 -14.21
C ARG A 21 13.28 14.47 -14.94
N SER A 22 13.19 14.89 -16.19
CA SER A 22 14.24 15.17 -17.14
C SER A 22 15.44 15.89 -16.51
N ARG A 23 16.62 15.55 -17.02
CA ARG A 23 17.93 16.12 -16.73
C ARG A 23 17.86 17.66 -16.68
N SER A 24 18.12 18.28 -15.53
CA SER A 24 18.69 19.62 -15.48
C SER A 24 19.69 19.74 -14.34
N ASN A 25 20.85 20.27 -14.70
CA ASN A 25 22.06 20.34 -13.90
C ASN A 25 21.97 21.53 -12.92
N GLY A 26 22.20 21.32 -11.63
CA GLY A 26 22.25 22.39 -10.61
C GLY A 26 22.43 21.83 -9.20
N PRO A 27 23.29 22.42 -8.34
CA PRO A 27 23.69 21.81 -7.08
C PRO A 27 22.56 21.95 -6.04
N GLY A 28 21.78 20.88 -5.88
CA GLY A 28 20.55 20.86 -5.08
C GLY A 28 20.70 20.13 -3.76
N ARG A 29 20.35 20.82 -2.68
CA ARG A 29 20.13 20.34 -1.30
C ARG A 29 19.55 18.92 -1.26
N SER A 30 20.18 18.07 -0.44
CA SER A 30 19.73 16.71 -0.11
C SER A 30 18.36 16.74 0.56
N ARG A 31 17.30 16.53 -0.23
CA ARG A 31 15.98 16.14 0.26
C ARG A 31 16.01 14.64 0.51
N THR A 32 16.04 14.24 1.77
CA THR A 32 15.89 12.86 2.21
C THR A 32 14.53 12.33 1.76
N SER A 33 14.54 11.37 0.83
CA SER A 33 13.34 10.66 0.39
C SER A 33 12.91 9.67 1.47
N ASN A 34 11.73 9.90 2.07
CA ASN A 34 11.10 9.04 3.08
C ASN A 34 10.49 7.75 2.49
N LEU A 35 10.59 7.53 1.18
CA LEU A 35 10.03 6.35 0.51
C LEU A 35 10.87 5.08 0.70
N ARG A 36 12.07 5.17 1.28
CA ARG A 36 13.00 4.03 1.44
C ARG A 36 12.45 2.89 2.32
N CYS A 37 11.41 3.15 3.10
CA CYS A 37 10.86 2.17 4.03
C CYS A 37 9.73 1.32 3.42
N TRP A 38 9.30 1.59 2.18
CA TRP A 38 8.32 0.77 1.46
C TRP A 38 9.03 -0.23 0.54
N ARG A 39 8.57 -1.48 0.52
CA ARG A 39 9.14 -2.56 -0.28
C ARG A 39 8.09 -3.60 -0.62
N GLU A 40 8.36 -4.44 -1.62
CA GLU A 40 7.49 -5.57 -1.94
C GLU A 40 7.51 -6.62 -0.81
N PRO A 41 6.37 -7.29 -0.54
CA PRO A 41 6.34 -8.40 0.41
C PRO A 41 7.07 -9.63 -0.12
N GLU A 42 7.35 -10.57 0.78
CA GLU A 42 7.78 -11.91 0.38
C GLU A 42 6.68 -12.56 -0.49
N PRO A 43 7.02 -13.17 -1.65
CA PRO A 43 6.03 -13.79 -2.52
C PRO A 43 5.29 -14.91 -1.80
N TRP A 44 4.05 -15.14 -2.20
CA TRP A 44 3.24 -16.25 -1.69
C TRP A 44 3.66 -17.56 -2.36
N ASP A 45 4.42 -18.37 -1.62
CA ASP A 45 4.76 -19.74 -2.01
C ASP A 45 4.77 -20.66 -0.79
N LEU A 46 4.91 -21.97 -1.00
CA LEU A 46 4.91 -22.94 0.08
C LEU A 46 6.08 -22.74 1.06
N ARG A 47 7.23 -22.27 0.57
CA ARG A 47 8.43 -22.05 1.39
C ARG A 47 8.31 -20.80 2.24
N SER A 48 7.78 -19.70 1.70
CA SER A 48 7.53 -18.47 2.45
C SER A 48 6.41 -18.67 3.48
N SER A 49 5.42 -19.50 3.17
CA SER A 49 4.36 -19.88 4.12
C SER A 49 4.89 -20.60 5.36
N LEU A 50 5.95 -21.42 5.22
CA LEU A 50 6.59 -22.10 6.35
C LEU A 50 7.20 -21.13 7.37
N GLN A 51 7.45 -19.86 7.00
CA GLN A 51 7.95 -18.85 7.94
C GLN A 51 6.97 -18.62 9.10
N TRP A 52 5.68 -18.85 8.91
CA TRP A 52 4.66 -18.74 9.95
C TRP A 52 4.80 -19.83 11.03
N LEU A 53 5.48 -20.94 10.73
CA LEU A 53 5.76 -22.00 11.70
C LEU A 53 7.04 -21.75 12.50
N LEU A 54 7.74 -20.65 12.24
CA LEU A 54 8.92 -20.28 13.02
C LEU A 54 8.51 -19.47 14.26
N PRO A 55 9.16 -19.69 15.42
CA PRO A 55 8.83 -19.00 16.67
C PRO A 55 9.34 -17.55 16.76
N ASN A 56 10.05 -17.07 15.72
CA ASN A 56 10.74 -15.77 15.70
C ASN A 56 10.77 -15.13 14.30
N ALA A 57 9.73 -15.37 13.49
CA ALA A 57 9.65 -14.82 12.15
C ALA A 57 9.56 -13.29 12.17
N ALA A 58 10.36 -12.60 11.35
CA ALA A 58 10.28 -11.15 11.28
C ALA A 58 9.04 -10.70 10.46
N PRO A 59 8.42 -9.54 10.73
CA PRO A 59 7.33 -9.02 9.91
C PRO A 59 7.71 -8.84 8.43
N THR A 60 9.01 -8.70 8.18
CA THR A 60 9.60 -8.54 6.86
C THR A 60 9.74 -9.84 6.06
N THR A 61 9.70 -11.01 6.71
CA THR A 61 9.92 -12.32 6.09
C THR A 61 8.64 -13.14 5.94
N LEU A 62 7.55 -12.69 6.58
CA LEU A 62 6.25 -13.34 6.44
C LEU A 62 5.60 -12.91 5.12
N PRO A 63 5.02 -13.83 4.33
CA PRO A 63 4.19 -13.43 3.21
C PRO A 63 2.97 -12.63 3.70
N VAL A 64 2.46 -11.73 2.86
CA VAL A 64 1.24 -10.98 3.13
C VAL A 64 0.05 -11.83 2.73
N LEU A 65 -0.95 -11.99 3.61
CA LEU A 65 -2.16 -12.74 3.24
C LEU A 65 -2.84 -12.06 2.04
N PRO A 66 -3.21 -12.80 0.99
CA PRO A 66 -3.92 -12.23 -0.15
C PRO A 66 -5.30 -11.77 0.32
N HIS A 67 -5.64 -10.51 0.06
CA HIS A 67 -6.98 -9.99 0.30
C HIS A 67 -7.70 -9.91 -1.06
N LEU A 68 -8.89 -10.49 -1.13
CA LEU A 68 -9.74 -10.42 -2.31
C LEU A 68 -10.75 -9.30 -2.13
N ASP A 69 -10.57 -8.18 -2.82
CA ASP A 69 -11.61 -7.14 -2.89
C ASP A 69 -12.56 -7.46 -4.05
N ASN A 70 -13.76 -7.96 -3.74
CA ASN A 70 -14.79 -8.30 -4.72
C ASN A 70 -14.31 -9.22 -5.86
N GLY A 71 -13.39 -10.14 -5.55
CA GLY A 71 -12.81 -11.09 -6.51
C GLY A 71 -11.67 -10.52 -7.38
N ARG A 72 -11.22 -9.30 -7.13
CA ARG A 72 -10.04 -8.72 -7.79
C ARG A 72 -8.79 -9.00 -6.96
N ALA A 73 -7.81 -9.63 -7.60
CA ALA A 73 -6.48 -9.75 -7.05
C ALA A 73 -5.80 -8.37 -7.00
N GLU A 74 -4.99 -8.17 -5.97
CA GLU A 74 -4.15 -6.99 -5.82
C GLU A 74 -3.13 -6.93 -6.95
N GLU A 75 -3.01 -5.77 -7.58
CA GLU A 75 -2.01 -5.57 -8.63
C GLU A 75 -0.69 -5.03 -8.05
N LEU A 76 -0.76 -4.30 -6.94
CA LEU A 76 0.43 -3.83 -6.23
C LEU A 76 0.23 -3.92 -4.71
N VAL A 77 1.15 -4.60 -4.05
CA VAL A 77 1.23 -4.70 -2.59
C VAL A 77 2.60 -4.22 -2.15
N LEU A 78 2.62 -3.29 -1.20
CA LEU A 78 3.85 -2.77 -0.58
C LEU A 78 3.73 -2.87 0.93
N ILE A 79 4.81 -3.31 1.57
CA ILE A 79 4.94 -3.35 3.01
C ILE A 79 5.90 -2.28 3.50
N ARG A 80 5.63 -1.74 4.70
CA ARG A 80 6.55 -0.86 5.41
C ARG A 80 6.79 -1.35 6.82
N THR A 81 8.06 -1.40 7.18
CA THR A 81 8.54 -1.65 8.54
C THR A 81 9.46 -0.51 8.98
N GLY A 82 9.43 -0.16 10.26
CA GLY A 82 10.19 0.97 10.80
C GLY A 82 9.67 2.35 10.39
N GLY A 83 10.42 3.41 10.72
CA GLY A 83 10.04 4.80 10.43
C GLY A 83 8.72 5.21 11.09
N GLY A 84 8.55 4.87 12.38
CA GLY A 84 7.33 5.12 13.17
C GLY A 84 6.40 3.92 13.32
N VAL A 85 6.62 2.84 12.56
CA VAL A 85 5.90 1.56 12.72
C VAL A 85 6.57 0.73 13.82
N PRO A 86 5.81 0.18 14.80
CA PRO A 86 6.34 -0.72 15.83
C PRO A 86 7.10 -1.93 15.25
N PRO A 87 8.08 -2.50 15.99
CA PRO A 87 8.96 -3.55 15.47
C PRO A 87 8.25 -4.89 15.21
N ASP A 88 7.16 -5.16 15.91
CA ASP A 88 6.26 -6.30 15.76
C ASP A 88 5.16 -6.03 14.72
N GLN A 89 5.19 -4.88 14.05
CA GLN A 89 4.16 -4.48 13.11
C GLN A 89 4.72 -4.22 11.72
N ARG A 90 3.82 -4.28 10.75
CA ARG A 90 4.05 -3.81 9.39
C ARG A 90 2.81 -3.11 8.88
N LEU A 91 3.02 -2.08 8.05
CA LEU A 91 1.95 -1.51 7.26
C LEU A 91 1.90 -2.19 5.91
N ILE A 92 0.70 -2.36 5.38
CA ILE A 92 0.46 -2.93 4.07
C ILE A 92 -0.35 -1.94 3.26
N LEU A 93 0.19 -1.51 2.14
CA LEU A 93 -0.47 -0.72 1.12
C LEU A 93 -0.85 -1.66 -0.02
N ARG A 94 -2.15 -1.82 -0.25
CA ARG A 94 -2.71 -2.60 -1.36
C ARG A 94 -3.34 -1.63 -2.36
N LEU A 95 -3.03 -1.79 -3.64
CA LEU A 95 -3.49 -0.92 -4.72
C LEU A 95 -4.07 -1.74 -5.87
N TRP A 96 -5.16 -1.22 -6.43
CA TRP A 96 -5.88 -1.76 -7.56
C TRP A 96 -6.12 -0.67 -8.61
N PRO A 97 -6.03 -1.00 -9.91
CA PRO A 97 -6.45 -0.07 -10.95
C PRO A 97 -7.96 0.11 -10.86
N SER A 98 -8.40 1.36 -10.89
CA SER A 98 -9.81 1.64 -11.11
C SER A 98 -10.13 1.53 -12.60
N CYS A 99 -11.40 1.30 -12.92
CA CYS A 99 -11.89 1.40 -14.30
C CYS A 99 -12.03 2.87 -14.77
N VAL A 100 -11.53 3.84 -14.00
CA VAL A 100 -11.63 5.28 -14.28
C VAL A 100 -10.29 5.80 -14.79
N VAL A 101 -10.37 6.54 -15.89
CA VAL A 101 -9.22 7.20 -16.49
C VAL A 101 -9.47 8.70 -16.46
N LEU A 102 -8.54 9.44 -15.88
CA LEU A 102 -8.56 10.90 -15.94
C LEU A 102 -8.12 11.30 -17.34
N SER A 103 -9.06 11.86 -18.10
CA SER A 103 -8.81 12.44 -19.41
C SER A 103 -8.75 13.96 -19.25
N GLY A 104 -7.55 14.53 -19.35
CA GLY A 104 -7.32 15.97 -19.38
C GLY A 104 -6.60 16.37 -20.66
N ASN A 105 -6.01 17.59 -20.69
CA ASN A 105 -5.19 18.06 -21.82
C ASN A 105 -3.85 17.31 -21.99
N ALA A 106 -3.59 16.31 -21.14
CA ALA A 106 -2.43 15.44 -21.17
C ALA A 106 -2.87 13.97 -21.36
N ALA A 107 -1.91 13.07 -21.59
CA ALA A 107 -2.17 11.64 -21.75
C ALA A 107 -3.07 11.09 -20.63
N ALA A 108 -3.96 10.17 -21.01
CA ALA A 108 -4.85 9.44 -20.11
C ALA A 108 -4.09 8.85 -18.91
N GLN A 109 -4.51 9.20 -17.70
CA GLN A 109 -3.91 8.68 -16.46
C GLN A 109 -4.86 7.71 -15.76
N PRO A 110 -4.47 6.44 -15.55
CA PRO A 110 -5.29 5.50 -14.80
C PRO A 110 -5.34 5.92 -13.33
N VAL A 111 -6.54 5.90 -12.74
CA VAL A 111 -6.71 6.14 -11.31
C VAL A 111 -6.50 4.83 -10.57
N TRP A 112 -5.69 4.86 -9.51
CA TRP A 112 -5.49 3.73 -8.60
C TRP A 112 -6.30 3.97 -7.32
N ILE A 113 -6.92 2.92 -6.82
CA ILE A 113 -7.63 2.90 -5.55
C ILE A 113 -6.88 1.93 -4.65
N GLY A 114 -6.81 2.20 -3.36
CA GLY A 114 -6.10 1.34 -2.45
C GLY A 114 -6.58 1.43 -1.02
N THR A 115 -6.07 0.52 -0.21
CA THR A 115 -6.22 0.52 1.24
C THR A 115 -4.84 0.48 1.89
N VAL A 116 -4.74 1.03 3.09
CA VAL A 116 -3.57 0.88 3.95
C VAL A 116 -4.03 0.33 5.28
N THR A 117 -3.43 -0.79 5.69
CA THR A 117 -3.77 -1.48 6.95
C THR A 117 -2.50 -1.81 7.72
N ALA A 118 -2.65 -2.00 9.02
CA ALA A 118 -1.55 -2.38 9.91
C ALA A 118 -1.74 -3.84 10.30
N GLU A 119 -0.69 -4.64 10.21
CA GLU A 119 -0.64 -6.00 10.72
C GLU A 119 0.30 -6.07 11.92
N THR A 120 -0.11 -6.84 12.94
CA THR A 120 0.75 -7.22 14.08
C THR A 120 1.16 -8.67 13.96
N VAL A 121 2.42 -8.93 14.26
CA VAL A 121 3.05 -10.24 14.25
C VAL A 121 3.18 -10.73 15.69
N GLU A 122 2.47 -11.80 16.02
CA GLU A 122 2.43 -12.37 17.36
C GLU A 122 3.15 -13.72 17.39
N HIS A 123 4.04 -13.91 18.36
CA HIS A 123 4.83 -15.14 18.49
C HIS A 123 4.24 -16.07 19.55
N PHE A 124 3.60 -17.14 19.11
CA PHE A 124 3.09 -18.24 19.94
C PHE A 124 4.18 -19.28 20.16
N LYS A 125 5.16 -18.92 20.98
CA LYS A 125 6.33 -19.76 21.24
C LYS A 125 5.92 -21.04 21.99
N PRO A 126 6.52 -22.20 21.65
CA PRO A 126 7.57 -22.41 20.65
C PRO A 126 7.05 -22.79 19.25
N LEU A 127 5.75 -22.66 18.97
CA LEU A 127 5.08 -23.39 17.90
C LEU A 127 4.89 -22.60 16.60
N ALA A 128 4.48 -21.34 16.69
CA ALA A 128 4.05 -20.60 15.50
C ALA A 128 4.13 -19.08 15.68
N THR A 129 4.02 -18.38 14.57
CA THR A 129 3.80 -16.94 14.47
C THR A 129 2.47 -16.70 13.77
N LEU A 130 1.63 -15.85 14.35
CA LEU A 130 0.36 -15.41 13.80
C LEU A 130 0.44 -13.96 13.37
N VAL A 131 -0.40 -13.61 12.40
CA VAL A 131 -0.54 -12.26 11.90
C VAL A 131 -1.98 -11.85 12.08
N ASP A 132 -2.20 -10.70 12.72
CA ASP A 132 -3.51 -10.12 12.92
C ASP A 132 -3.60 -8.72 12.32
N GLU A 133 -4.73 -8.40 11.71
CA GLU A 133 -4.99 -7.10 11.11
C GLU A 133 -5.58 -6.16 12.15
N ARG A 134 -4.97 -4.99 12.32
CA ARG A 134 -5.41 -3.99 13.29
C ARG A 134 -6.60 -3.20 12.76
N PRO A 135 -7.59 -2.90 13.62
CA PRO A 135 -8.75 -2.11 13.23
C PRO A 135 -8.43 -0.61 13.03
N ASP A 136 -7.32 -0.10 13.60
CA ASP A 136 -6.97 1.33 13.51
C ASP A 136 -6.40 1.71 12.13
N VAL A 137 -7.31 1.92 11.19
CA VAL A 137 -6.98 2.38 9.84
C VAL A 137 -6.53 3.84 9.79
N ASN A 138 -6.87 4.66 10.81
CA ASN A 138 -6.51 6.08 10.82
C ASN A 138 -5.01 6.25 11.12
N ALA A 139 -4.47 5.50 12.08
CA ALA A 139 -3.04 5.49 12.35
C ALA A 139 -2.22 5.05 11.12
N ALA A 140 -2.69 4.02 10.40
CA ALA A 140 -2.05 3.57 9.17
C ALA A 140 -2.06 4.64 8.07
N LEU A 141 -3.18 5.37 7.92
CA LEU A 141 -3.31 6.46 6.96
C LEU A 141 -2.35 7.63 7.24
N GLU A 142 -2.15 8.00 8.50
CA GLU A 142 -1.21 9.06 8.89
C GLU A 142 0.25 8.71 8.53
N VAL A 143 0.65 7.45 8.74
CA VAL A 143 2.00 7.00 8.37
C VAL A 143 2.19 7.00 6.85
N LEU A 144 1.15 6.68 6.08
CA LEU A 144 1.16 6.77 4.62
C LEU A 144 1.24 8.23 4.16
N LYS A 145 0.46 9.13 4.77
CA LYS A 145 0.48 10.57 4.50
C LYS A 145 1.87 11.18 4.73
N ALA A 146 2.56 10.78 5.80
CA ALA A 146 3.93 11.21 6.07
C ALA A 146 4.93 10.73 4.99
N ALA A 147 4.68 9.58 4.35
CA ALA A 147 5.50 9.09 3.24
C ALA A 147 5.19 9.79 1.91
N LEU A 148 3.97 10.33 1.76
CA LEU A 148 3.47 10.99 0.57
C LEU A 148 3.16 12.47 0.84
N PRO A 149 4.18 13.33 1.04
CA PRO A 149 3.96 14.73 1.42
C PRO A 149 3.21 15.54 0.35
N ALA A 150 3.27 15.12 -0.91
CA ALA A 150 2.54 15.76 -2.02
C ALA A 150 1.07 15.33 -2.12
N ALA A 151 0.68 14.21 -1.50
CA ALA A 151 -0.71 13.78 -1.50
C ALA A 151 -1.53 14.66 -0.56
N ARG A 152 -2.84 14.78 -0.77
CA ARG A 152 -3.75 15.58 0.07
C ARG A 152 -4.71 14.66 0.82
N LEU A 153 -5.01 15.02 2.07
CA LEU A 153 -6.07 14.38 2.84
C LEU A 153 -7.40 15.06 2.48
N GLU A 154 -8.40 14.26 2.15
CA GLU A 154 -9.75 14.71 1.81
C GLU A 154 -10.78 13.95 2.64
N GLY A 155 -11.80 14.65 3.12
CA GLY A 155 -12.89 14.04 3.86
C GLY A 155 -13.97 13.51 2.91
N ARG A 156 -14.44 12.29 3.17
CA ARG A 156 -15.66 11.76 2.55
C ARG A 156 -16.90 12.27 3.31
N ALA A 157 -18.06 12.24 2.65
CA ALA A 157 -19.34 12.62 3.25
C ALA A 157 -19.55 11.94 4.63
N PRO A 158 -20.04 12.67 5.66
CA PRO A 158 -20.18 12.16 7.03
C PRO A 158 -21.06 10.92 7.16
N ALA A 159 -22.00 10.72 6.23
CA ALA A 159 -22.87 9.54 6.20
C ALA A 159 -22.13 8.22 5.94
N LEU A 160 -20.84 8.26 5.60
CA LEU A 160 -20.02 7.10 5.26
C LEU A 160 -18.90 6.83 6.27
N THR A 161 -18.87 7.55 7.41
CA THR A 161 -17.90 7.30 8.50
C THR A 161 -18.33 6.15 9.39
N GLY A 162 -17.38 5.30 9.80
CA GLY A 162 -17.60 4.16 10.69
C GLY A 162 -16.90 4.35 12.04
N GLN A 163 -17.03 3.37 12.95
CA GLN A 163 -16.37 3.45 14.27
C GLN A 163 -14.83 3.45 14.15
N ASP A 164 -14.29 2.72 13.18
CA ASP A 164 -12.84 2.54 13.02
C ASP A 164 -12.24 3.47 11.95
N TRP A 165 -13.06 4.13 11.13
CA TRP A 165 -12.63 4.99 10.03
C TRP A 165 -13.29 6.37 10.09
N ASN A 166 -12.47 7.41 10.18
CA ASN A 166 -12.91 8.80 10.30
C ASN A 166 -13.36 9.45 8.97
N GLY A 167 -13.44 8.68 7.88
CA GLY A 167 -13.86 9.17 6.56
C GLY A 167 -12.77 9.86 5.76
N MET A 168 -11.54 9.95 6.27
CA MET A 168 -10.43 10.57 5.55
C MET A 168 -9.84 9.63 4.50
N VAL A 169 -9.52 10.17 3.33
CA VAL A 169 -8.81 9.48 2.25
C VAL A 169 -7.62 10.31 1.78
N ILE A 170 -6.60 9.63 1.26
CA ILE A 170 -5.46 10.30 0.61
C ILE A 170 -5.70 10.34 -0.90
N ILE A 171 -5.57 11.52 -1.49
CA ILE A 171 -5.56 11.72 -2.94
C ILE A 171 -4.16 12.20 -3.35
N GLY A 172 -3.46 11.40 -4.14
CA GLY A 172 -2.18 11.76 -4.73
C GLY A 172 -2.32 11.95 -6.24
N GLN A 173 -1.60 12.93 -6.79
CA GLN A 173 -1.34 13.00 -8.23
C GLN A 173 0.15 12.73 -8.43
N SER A 174 0.47 11.86 -9.40
CA SER A 174 1.84 11.51 -9.77
C SER A 174 2.37 12.40 -10.90
#